data_AF-A0A3A8E9Z5-F1
#
_entry.id   AF-A0A3A8E9Z5-F1
#
_cell.length_a   1.000
_cell.length_b   1.000
_cell.length_c   1.000
_cell.angle_alpha   90.00
_cell.angle_beta   90.00
_cell.angle_gamma   90.00
#
_symmetry.space_group_name_H-M   'P 1'
#
loop_
_entity.id
_entity.type
_entity.pdbx_description
1 polymer ?
#
loop_
_entity_poly.entity_id
_entity_poly.type
_entity_poly.pdbx_seq_one_letter_code
_entity_poly.pdbx_strand_id
1 'polypeptide(L)'
;MNKSVIIPLVSFTSTAALGLQGCDSTSNETQTKDQQVHVQKHVVPVWAGSYMGNTPCMDCSALCEDCEGMSVKLSLHENMTYTLDRVSNSGNDSSVLLHGKMQFKAGDQTQLELLSVQSRNLLFVHTAEHTLEILQNETAKHYAAADHFILERS
;
A
#
# COMPACT_ATOMS: atom_id res chain seq x y z
N MET A 1 -1.49 50.67 -4.36
CA MET A 1 -2.37 50.64 -5.55
C MET A 1 -2.63 49.20 -5.88
N ASN A 2 -3.88 48.81 -5.68
CA ASN A 2 -4.36 47.44 -5.72
C ASN A 2 -4.78 47.11 -7.16
N LYS A 3 -4.63 45.86 -7.58
CA LYS A 3 -5.50 45.28 -8.61
C LYS A 3 -5.66 43.79 -8.38
N SER A 4 -6.66 43.48 -7.57
CA SER A 4 -7.25 42.14 -7.44
C SER A 4 -7.95 41.77 -8.76
N VAL A 5 -7.72 40.55 -9.22
CA VAL A 5 -8.41 39.97 -10.38
C VAL A 5 -9.67 39.26 -9.87
N ILE A 6 -10.83 39.69 -10.36
CA ILE A 6 -12.15 39.15 -10.03
C ILE A 6 -12.54 38.19 -11.16
N ILE A 7 -12.82 36.93 -10.83
CA ILE A 7 -13.37 35.93 -11.75
C ILE A 7 -14.90 35.92 -11.57
N PRO A 8 -15.71 36.07 -12.63
CA PRO A 8 -17.17 36.09 -12.51
C PRO A 8 -17.74 34.67 -12.32
N LEU A 9 -18.59 34.52 -11.30
CA LEU A 9 -19.53 33.40 -11.17
C LEU A 9 -20.57 33.46 -12.30
N VAL A 10 -20.76 32.35 -13.01
CA VAL A 10 -21.92 32.14 -13.87
C VAL A 10 -22.95 31.26 -13.15
N SER A 11 -24.07 31.88 -12.79
CA SER A 11 -25.27 31.22 -12.28
C SER A 11 -26.08 30.66 -13.45
N PHE A 12 -26.32 29.34 -13.47
CA PHE A 12 -27.31 28.74 -14.36
C PHE A 12 -28.64 28.65 -13.61
N THR A 13 -29.47 29.67 -13.76
CA THR A 13 -30.91 29.59 -13.43
C THR A 13 -31.65 29.12 -14.66
N SER A 14 -32.15 27.89 -14.65
CA SER A 14 -33.17 27.44 -15.62
C SER A 14 -34.52 27.36 -14.93
N THR A 15 -35.42 28.10 -15.54
CA THR A 15 -36.82 28.39 -15.24
C THR A 15 -37.67 27.16 -14.99
N ALA A 16 -38.51 27.25 -13.96
CA ALA A 16 -39.62 26.35 -13.69
C ALA A 16 -40.69 26.43 -14.79
N ALA A 17 -41.20 25.27 -15.22
CA ALA A 17 -42.51 25.16 -15.84
C ALA A 17 -43.41 24.38 -14.87
N LEU A 18 -44.34 25.11 -14.26
CA LEU A 18 -45.46 24.59 -13.47
C LEU A 18 -46.48 23.96 -14.43
N GLY A 19 -46.79 22.68 -14.22
CA GLY A 19 -47.97 22.01 -14.75
C GLY A 19 -48.69 21.29 -13.61
N LEU A 20 -49.70 21.93 -13.05
CA LEU A 20 -50.84 21.31 -12.34
C LEU A 20 -51.93 21.11 -13.41
N GLN A 21 -52.84 20.14 -13.43
CA GLN A 21 -53.33 19.07 -12.55
C GLN A 21 -54.20 18.14 -13.43
N GLY A 22 -54.39 16.88 -13.03
CA GLY A 22 -55.44 16.02 -13.57
C GLY A 22 -55.48 14.65 -12.89
N CYS A 23 -56.41 14.46 -11.95
CA CYS A 23 -56.71 13.22 -11.23
C CYS A 23 -57.21 12.10 -12.17
N ASP A 24 -56.83 10.83 -11.93
CA ASP A 24 -57.62 9.89 -11.12
C ASP A 24 -57.06 8.45 -11.18
N SER A 25 -57.29 7.73 -10.07
CA SER A 25 -57.37 6.26 -9.93
C SER A 25 -56.09 5.42 -9.71
N THR A 26 -55.86 5.12 -8.42
CA THR A 26 -55.78 3.77 -7.83
C THR A 26 -55.05 2.64 -8.58
N SER A 27 -53.84 2.31 -8.12
CA SER A 27 -53.45 0.92 -7.85
C SER A 27 -52.15 0.88 -7.03
N ASN A 28 -52.24 0.26 -5.85
CA ASN A 28 -51.10 -0.20 -5.07
C ASN A 28 -50.27 -1.17 -5.91
N GLU A 29 -49.15 -0.71 -6.45
CA GLU A 29 -48.03 -1.58 -6.78
C GLU A 29 -46.82 -1.09 -6.01
N THR A 30 -46.47 -1.88 -5.00
CA THR A 30 -45.19 -1.85 -4.33
C THR A 30 -44.10 -2.06 -5.38
N GLN A 31 -43.59 -0.97 -5.94
CA GLN A 31 -42.32 -0.98 -6.66
C GLN A 31 -41.23 -1.27 -5.61
N THR A 32 -40.96 -2.55 -5.43
CA THR A 32 -39.70 -3.03 -4.89
C THR A 32 -38.63 -2.48 -5.81
N LYS A 33 -38.09 -1.33 -5.43
CA LYS A 33 -36.89 -0.75 -6.02
C LYS A 33 -35.81 -1.78 -5.76
N ASP A 34 -35.57 -2.65 -6.73
CA ASP A 34 -34.41 -3.53 -6.78
C ASP A 34 -33.20 -2.61 -6.64
N GLN A 35 -32.74 -2.47 -5.40
CA GLN A 35 -31.44 -1.96 -5.10
C GLN A 35 -30.51 -3.01 -5.67
N GLN A 36 -30.07 -2.79 -6.92
CA GLN A 36 -28.83 -3.37 -7.40
C GLN A 36 -27.77 -3.01 -6.37
N VAL A 37 -27.55 -3.93 -5.43
CA VAL A 37 -26.38 -3.96 -4.57
C VAL A 37 -25.22 -4.13 -5.54
N HIS A 38 -24.65 -3.00 -5.93
CA HIS A 38 -23.39 -2.97 -6.64
C HIS A 38 -22.36 -3.52 -5.66
N VAL A 39 -22.16 -4.84 -5.71
CA VAL A 39 -21.07 -5.51 -5.02
C VAL A 39 -19.80 -4.96 -5.63
N GLN A 40 -19.26 -3.90 -5.03
CA GLN A 40 -17.91 -3.44 -5.34
C GLN A 40 -17.01 -4.61 -5.02
N LYS A 41 -16.52 -5.29 -6.07
CA LYS A 41 -15.45 -6.27 -5.93
C LYS A 41 -14.29 -5.52 -5.30
N HIS A 42 -13.99 -5.87 -4.05
CA HIS A 42 -12.81 -5.39 -3.35
C HIS A 42 -11.59 -5.88 -4.13
N VAL A 43 -10.88 -4.97 -4.79
CA VAL A 43 -9.68 -5.29 -5.58
C VAL A 43 -8.48 -5.14 -4.67
N VAL A 44 -7.89 -6.27 -4.27
CA VAL A 44 -6.67 -6.30 -3.48
C VAL A 44 -5.49 -5.85 -4.36
N PRO A 45 -4.69 -4.85 -3.93
CA PRO A 45 -3.49 -4.45 -4.65
C PRO A 45 -2.49 -5.60 -4.79
N VAL A 46 -1.81 -5.69 -5.94
CA VAL A 46 -0.86 -6.79 -6.25
C VAL A 46 0.27 -6.90 -5.22
N TRP A 47 0.71 -5.75 -4.68
CA TRP A 47 1.78 -5.65 -3.68
C TRP A 47 1.34 -6.08 -2.27
N ALA A 48 0.04 -6.11 -1.97
CA ALA A 48 -0.44 -6.49 -0.65
C ALA A 48 -0.30 -8.02 -0.49
N GLY A 49 0.19 -8.46 0.68
CA GLY A 49 0.48 -9.87 0.91
C GLY A 49 1.51 -10.10 2.01
N SER A 50 1.84 -11.36 2.22
CA SER A 50 2.90 -11.80 3.13
C SER A 50 4.11 -12.25 2.34
N TYR A 51 5.28 -11.89 2.83
CA TYR A 51 6.57 -12.13 2.21
C TYR A 51 7.53 -12.66 3.26
N MET A 52 8.43 -13.56 2.87
CA MET A 52 9.45 -14.08 3.77
C MET A 52 10.77 -14.37 3.04
N GLY A 53 11.86 -14.33 3.77
CA GLY A 53 13.17 -14.65 3.23
C GLY A 53 14.25 -14.69 4.31
N ASN A 54 15.40 -15.24 3.93
CA ASN A 54 16.61 -15.19 4.74
C ASN A 54 17.54 -14.13 4.15
N THR A 55 17.92 -13.18 4.98
CA THR A 55 18.77 -12.06 4.58
C THR A 55 20.07 -12.09 5.37
N PRO A 56 21.13 -11.40 4.92
CA PRO A 56 22.33 -11.24 5.73
C PRO A 56 22.04 -10.62 7.10
N CYS A 57 22.93 -10.76 8.06
CA CYS A 57 22.81 -10.07 9.35
C CYS A 57 22.80 -8.54 9.17
N MET A 58 22.20 -7.79 10.11
CA MET A 58 21.79 -6.38 9.92
C MET A 58 22.86 -5.48 9.30
N ASP A 59 24.11 -5.64 9.73
CA ASP A 59 25.25 -4.79 9.33
C ASP A 59 26.00 -5.30 8.08
N CYS A 60 25.60 -6.45 7.54
CA CYS A 60 26.23 -7.03 6.36
C CYS A 60 25.52 -6.58 5.06
N SER A 61 26.31 -6.27 4.04
CA SER A 61 25.83 -5.91 2.68
C SER A 61 25.71 -7.11 1.72
N ALA A 62 26.10 -8.29 2.19
CA ALA A 62 25.98 -9.60 1.57
C ALA A 62 26.06 -10.65 2.69
N LEU A 63 25.88 -11.95 2.37
CA LEU A 63 26.14 -13.01 3.34
C LEU A 63 27.57 -12.88 3.89
N CYS A 64 27.71 -12.93 5.22
CA CYS A 64 28.96 -12.69 5.93
C CYS A 64 29.38 -13.94 6.71
N GLU A 65 30.70 -14.15 6.82
CA GLU A 65 31.26 -15.23 7.63
C GLU A 65 30.86 -15.03 9.10
N ASP A 66 30.72 -16.14 9.83
CA ASP A 66 30.32 -16.16 11.25
C ASP A 66 28.93 -15.58 11.57
N CYS A 67 28.02 -15.49 10.58
CA CYS A 67 26.63 -15.09 10.82
C CYS A 67 25.63 -15.91 10.00
N GLU A 68 24.69 -16.58 10.69
CA GLU A 68 23.64 -17.41 10.06
C GLU A 68 22.51 -16.59 9.41
N GLY A 69 22.68 -15.28 9.32
CA GLY A 69 21.72 -14.36 8.71
C GLY A 69 20.55 -14.00 9.63
N MET A 70 19.48 -13.52 8.99
CA MET A 70 18.26 -13.06 9.62
C MET A 70 17.06 -13.59 8.85
N SER A 71 16.17 -14.26 9.57
CA SER A 71 14.86 -14.66 9.06
C SER A 71 13.93 -13.45 9.11
N VAL A 72 13.30 -13.12 7.99
CA VAL A 72 12.41 -11.97 7.86
C VAL A 72 11.03 -12.44 7.42
N LYS A 73 9.98 -11.97 8.09
CA LYS A 73 8.58 -12.10 7.66
C LYS A 73 7.95 -10.71 7.64
N LEU A 74 7.37 -10.35 6.52
CA LEU A 74 6.77 -9.04 6.28
C LEU A 74 5.38 -9.19 5.69
N SER A 75 4.37 -8.65 6.36
CA SER A 75 3.02 -8.52 5.83
C SER A 75 2.73 -7.06 5.47
N LEU A 76 2.31 -6.84 4.23
CA LEU A 76 1.90 -5.53 3.70
C LEU A 76 0.38 -5.51 3.56
N HIS A 77 -0.27 -4.53 4.19
CA HIS A 77 -1.72 -4.43 4.27
C HIS A 77 -2.29 -3.32 3.39
N GLU A 78 -3.49 -3.52 2.85
CA GLU A 78 -4.15 -2.60 1.91
C GLU A 78 -4.39 -1.20 2.47
N ASN A 79 -4.52 -1.09 3.80
CA ASN A 79 -4.68 0.17 4.53
C ASN A 79 -3.35 0.91 4.77
N MET A 80 -2.29 0.56 4.03
CA MET A 80 -0.95 1.17 4.13
C MET A 80 -0.30 0.99 5.50
N THR A 81 -0.52 -0.17 6.13
CA THR A 81 0.22 -0.62 7.31
C THR A 81 1.02 -1.88 7.04
N TYR A 82 1.95 -2.20 7.94
CA TYR A 82 2.75 -3.42 7.86
C TYR A 82 2.87 -4.12 9.21
N THR A 83 3.22 -5.40 9.15
CA THR A 83 3.76 -6.20 10.26
C THR A 83 5.09 -6.80 9.82
N LEU A 84 6.15 -6.59 10.60
CA LEU A 84 7.51 -7.05 10.30
C LEU A 84 8.05 -7.84 11.49
N ASP A 85 8.34 -9.11 11.29
CA ASP A 85 9.03 -9.99 12.24
C ASP A 85 10.43 -10.29 11.71
N ARG A 86 11.45 -10.01 12.52
CA ARG A 86 12.86 -10.26 12.19
C ARG A 86 13.48 -11.09 13.29
N VAL A 87 14.09 -12.21 12.94
CA VAL A 87 14.79 -13.10 13.87
C VAL A 87 16.25 -13.20 13.45
N SER A 88 17.16 -12.79 14.34
CA SER A 88 18.59 -12.99 14.12
C SER A 88 18.96 -14.44 14.41
N ASN A 89 19.55 -15.15 13.46
CA ASN A 89 19.88 -16.57 13.63
C ASN A 89 21.27 -16.79 14.29
N SER A 90 21.95 -15.72 14.70
CA SER A 90 23.33 -15.76 15.22
C SER A 90 23.46 -16.07 16.72
N GLY A 91 22.66 -17.01 17.23
CA GLY A 91 22.85 -17.59 18.57
C GLY A 91 22.14 -16.88 19.73
N ASN A 92 21.34 -15.86 19.46
CA ASN A 92 20.49 -15.21 20.46
C ASN A 92 19.04 -14.98 19.99
N ASP A 93 18.62 -15.63 18.89
CA ASP A 93 17.26 -15.77 18.31
C ASP A 93 16.25 -14.69 18.70
N SER A 94 16.69 -13.44 18.70
CA SER A 94 15.92 -12.33 19.23
C SER A 94 14.97 -11.90 18.14
N SER A 95 13.68 -12.20 18.33
CA SER A 95 12.62 -11.71 17.46
C SER A 95 12.35 -10.24 17.77
N VAL A 96 12.32 -9.43 16.72
CA VAL A 96 11.87 -8.05 16.75
C VAL A 96 10.60 -7.95 15.91
N LEU A 97 9.46 -7.82 16.57
CA LEU A 97 8.16 -7.61 15.95
C LEU A 97 7.84 -6.11 15.90
N LEU A 98 7.63 -5.59 14.70
CA LEU A 98 7.33 -4.18 14.43
C LEU A 98 6.00 -4.07 13.68
N HIS A 99 5.25 -3.03 14.02
CA HIS A 99 4.05 -2.63 13.30
C HIS A 99 4.14 -1.14 12.99
N GLY A 100 3.65 -0.75 11.82
CA GLY A 100 3.71 0.66 11.45
C GLY A 100 2.95 0.97 10.18
N LYS A 101 3.13 2.19 9.73
CA LYS A 101 2.62 2.68 8.45
C LYS A 101 3.69 2.50 7.37
N MET A 102 3.26 2.45 6.12
CA MET A 102 4.15 2.45 4.97
C MET A 102 3.73 3.50 3.96
N GLN A 103 4.66 3.89 3.09
CA GLN A 103 4.40 4.84 2.02
C GLN A 103 5.17 4.47 0.76
N PHE A 104 4.58 4.72 -0.41
CA PHE A 104 5.34 4.69 -1.66
C PHE A 104 6.09 6.00 -1.84
N LYS A 105 7.39 5.92 -2.17
CA LYS A 105 8.24 7.10 -2.35
C LYS A 105 8.10 7.75 -3.74
N ALA A 106 7.60 7.00 -4.72
CA ALA A 106 7.41 7.45 -6.09
C ALA A 106 6.00 7.11 -6.59
N GLY A 107 5.56 7.81 -7.65
CA GLY A 107 4.24 7.63 -8.24
C GLY A 107 4.04 6.30 -8.98
N ASP A 108 5.13 5.58 -9.29
CA ASP A 108 5.10 4.29 -9.96
C ASP A 108 4.84 3.10 -9.01
N GLN A 109 4.73 3.37 -7.70
CA GLN A 109 4.49 2.36 -6.66
C GLN A 109 5.53 1.21 -6.65
N THR A 110 6.76 1.49 -7.07
CA THR A 110 7.84 0.49 -7.06
C THR A 110 8.67 0.56 -5.79
N GLN A 111 8.86 1.75 -5.21
CA GLN A 111 9.64 1.93 -3.99
C GLN A 111 8.75 2.18 -2.78
N LEU A 112 8.76 1.24 -1.84
CA LEU A 112 7.99 1.27 -0.60
C LEU A 112 8.92 1.53 0.60
N GLU A 113 8.47 2.36 1.52
CA GLU A 113 9.17 2.66 2.77
C GLU A 113 8.32 2.22 3.96
N LEU A 114 8.93 1.43 4.85
CA LEU A 114 8.37 1.08 6.15
C LEU A 114 8.71 2.20 7.14
N LEU A 115 7.70 2.94 7.60
CA LEU A 115 7.91 4.05 8.53
C LEU A 115 8.24 3.54 9.93
N SER A 116 9.06 4.31 10.65
CA SER A 116 9.55 4.02 12.00
C SER A 116 10.39 2.75 12.13
N VAL A 117 10.92 2.22 11.02
CA VAL A 117 11.94 1.17 11.01
C VAL A 117 13.31 1.83 10.78
N GLN A 118 14.25 1.62 11.70
CA GLN A 118 15.55 2.31 11.67
C GLN A 118 16.46 1.89 10.52
N SER A 119 16.38 0.63 10.11
CA SER A 119 17.25 0.04 9.08
C SER A 119 16.52 -1.04 8.29
N ARG A 120 16.92 -1.18 7.02
CA ARG A 120 16.34 -2.07 6.01
C ARG A 120 14.85 -1.83 5.82
N ASN A 121 14.51 -0.55 5.73
CA ASN A 121 13.14 -0.06 5.68
C ASN A 121 12.69 0.34 4.26
N LEU A 122 13.59 0.34 3.29
CA LEU A 122 13.29 0.62 1.89
C LEU A 122 13.18 -0.68 1.11
N LEU A 123 12.14 -0.79 0.31
CA LEU A 123 11.80 -2.00 -0.44
C LEU A 123 11.54 -1.64 -1.90
N PHE A 124 11.99 -2.48 -2.81
CA PHE A 124 11.52 -2.49 -4.19
C PHE A 124 10.45 -3.56 -4.36
N VAL A 125 9.34 -3.22 -5.01
CA VAL A 125 8.20 -4.10 -5.26
C VAL A 125 8.30 -4.67 -6.68
N HIS A 126 8.68 -5.92 -6.78
CA HIS A 126 8.74 -6.68 -8.04
C HIS A 126 7.37 -7.28 -8.31
N THR A 127 6.50 -6.52 -8.98
CA THR A 127 5.09 -6.90 -9.16
C THR A 127 4.89 -8.11 -10.07
N ALA A 128 5.79 -8.35 -11.03
CA ALA A 128 5.71 -9.49 -11.96
C ALA A 128 6.17 -10.79 -11.31
N GLU A 129 7.21 -10.72 -10.48
CA GLU A 129 7.80 -11.83 -9.74
C GLU A 129 7.07 -12.10 -8.42
N HIS A 130 6.22 -11.17 -7.99
CA HIS A 130 5.57 -11.18 -6.68
C HIS A 130 6.57 -11.24 -5.51
N THR A 131 7.70 -10.54 -5.63
CA THR A 131 8.73 -10.47 -4.59
C THR A 131 8.95 -9.06 -4.09
N LEU A 132 9.63 -8.94 -2.95
CA LEU A 132 10.16 -7.69 -2.45
C LEU A 132 11.67 -7.78 -2.37
N GLU A 133 12.38 -6.71 -2.74
CA GLU A 133 13.82 -6.60 -2.50
C GLU A 133 14.08 -5.54 -1.44
N ILE A 134 14.90 -5.86 -0.44
CA ILE A 134 15.37 -4.87 0.53
C ILE A 134 16.47 -4.01 -0.11
N LEU A 135 16.25 -2.70 -0.14
CA LEU A 135 17.18 -1.71 -0.68
C LEU A 135 18.11 -1.14 0.39
N GLN A 136 19.18 -0.49 -0.05
CA GLN A 136 20.08 0.26 0.84
C GLN A 136 19.35 1.46 1.48
N ASN A 137 19.45 1.61 2.80
CA ASN A 137 18.69 2.58 3.60
C ASN A 137 18.82 4.03 3.12
N GLU A 138 20.04 4.47 2.82
CA GLU A 138 20.31 5.89 2.53
C GLU A 138 20.14 6.23 1.05
N THR A 139 20.46 5.27 0.18
CA THR A 139 20.57 5.51 -1.26
C THR A 139 19.37 5.02 -2.05
N ALA A 140 18.52 4.17 -1.45
CA ALA A 140 17.47 3.42 -2.13
C ALA A 140 17.97 2.62 -3.35
N LYS A 141 19.27 2.30 -3.38
CA LYS A 141 19.87 1.49 -4.44
C LYS A 141 19.82 0.01 -4.07
N HIS A 142 19.83 -0.83 -5.09
CA HIS A 142 20.02 -2.27 -4.98
C HIS A 142 21.37 -2.58 -4.32
N TYR A 143 21.43 -3.66 -3.54
CA TYR A 143 22.71 -4.22 -3.10
C TYR A 143 23.45 -4.84 -4.29
N ALA A 144 24.78 -4.91 -4.20
CA ALA A 144 25.56 -5.62 -5.23
C ALA A 144 25.19 -7.12 -5.29
N ALA A 145 24.88 -7.71 -4.13
CA ALA A 145 24.33 -9.06 -4.00
C ALA A 145 22.82 -8.99 -3.70
N ALA A 146 22.05 -8.42 -4.63
CA ALA A 146 20.61 -8.16 -4.47
C ALA A 146 19.78 -9.43 -4.19
N ASP A 147 20.20 -10.56 -4.74
CA ASP A 147 19.61 -11.88 -4.54
C ASP A 147 19.59 -12.32 -3.07
N HIS A 148 20.54 -11.84 -2.26
CA HIS A 148 20.56 -12.10 -0.81
C HIS A 148 19.51 -11.28 -0.03
N PHE A 149 18.83 -10.33 -0.67
CA PHE A 149 17.89 -9.40 -0.03
C PHE A 149 16.46 -9.55 -0.54
N ILE A 150 16.16 -10.66 -1.21
CA ILE A 150 14.82 -10.97 -1.72
C ILE A 150 13.94 -11.60 -0.63
N LEU A 151 12.70 -11.12 -0.54
CA LEU A 151 11.62 -11.72 0.21
C LEU A 151 10.58 -12.26 -0.78
N GLU A 152 10.37 -13.56 -0.73
CA GLU A 152 9.45 -14.31 -1.57
C GLU A 152 8.04 -14.26 -0.98
N ARG A 153 7.01 -14.25 -1.83
CA ARG A 153 5.63 -14.32 -1.36
C ARG A 153 5.34 -15.67 -0.69
N SER A 154 4.67 -15.62 0.46
CA SER A 154 4.25 -16.80 1.25
C SER A 154 2.78 -17.13 1.12
#